data_AF-A0A7X3GMX2-F1
#
_entry.id   AF-A0A7X3GMX2-F1
#
_cell.length_a   1.000
_cell.length_b   1.000
_cell.length_c   1.000
_cell.angle_alpha   90.00
_cell.angle_beta   90.00
_cell.angle_gamma   90.00
#
_symmetry.space_group_name_H-M   'P 1'
#
loop_
_entity.id
_entity.type
_entity.pdbx_description
1 polymer ?
#
loop_
_entity_poly.entity_id
_entity_poly.type
_entity_poly.pdbx_seq_one_letter_code
_entity_poly.pdbx_strand_id
1 'polypeptide(L)'
;RYSASVSVTVGLATLSAPNVTKFIDSDGGLNLTWTQIAGAAHYEVKRSETPGGPYTSIGIVQNGSYMGYLDVDSINGDNQYKSYYYVVTAVNGSATSVVSNEIALIRPGAPTNVQVVAGDTTATVTWNSVTHATSYAVYMSTSENGYYQYAGTTTGTTKTITQLVNGTTYYIK
;
A
#
# COMPACT_ATOMS: atom_id res chain seq x y z
N ARG A 1 48.76 -17.45 42.01
CA ARG A 1 47.39 -17.91 42.29
C ARG A 1 46.47 -16.99 41.49
N TYR A 2 45.84 -17.49 40.42
CA TYR A 2 44.91 -16.70 39.63
C TYR A 2 43.60 -16.53 40.40
N SER A 3 42.98 -15.36 40.31
CA SER A 3 41.67 -15.08 40.89
C SER A 3 40.58 -15.89 40.20
N ALA A 4 39.53 -16.24 40.95
CA ALA A 4 38.39 -16.99 40.44
C ALA A 4 37.66 -16.20 39.34
N SER A 5 37.26 -16.90 38.29
CA SER A 5 36.39 -16.36 37.24
C SER A 5 34.97 -16.20 37.77
N VAL A 6 34.36 -15.03 37.57
CA VAL A 6 32.94 -14.77 37.84
C VAL A 6 32.23 -14.67 36.49
N SER A 7 31.19 -15.49 36.28
CA SER A 7 30.27 -15.32 35.17
C SER A 7 29.09 -14.45 35.59
N VAL A 8 28.67 -13.52 34.72
CA VAL A 8 27.42 -12.78 34.85
C VAL A 8 26.50 -13.19 33.71
N THR A 9 25.28 -13.60 34.02
CA THR A 9 24.23 -13.79 33.02
C THR A 9 23.31 -12.58 33.11
N VAL A 10 23.40 -11.70 32.12
CA VAL A 10 22.45 -10.59 31.98
C VAL A 10 21.14 -11.18 31.47
N GLY A 11 20.03 -10.99 32.20
CA GLY A 11 18.71 -11.37 31.72
C GLY A 11 18.39 -10.63 30.43
N LEU A 12 17.78 -11.30 29.45
CA LEU A 12 17.41 -10.68 28.18
C LEU A 12 16.49 -9.48 28.46
N ALA A 13 16.96 -8.27 28.16
CA ALA A 13 16.09 -7.10 28.10
C ALA A 13 15.06 -7.35 27.00
N THR A 14 13.80 -7.52 27.39
CA THR A 14 12.71 -7.75 26.44
C THR A 14 12.30 -6.43 25.80
N LEU A 15 12.34 -6.35 24.48
CA LEU A 15 11.87 -5.19 23.72
C LEU A 15 10.33 -5.23 23.65
N SER A 16 9.67 -4.11 23.95
CA SER A 16 8.23 -3.97 23.73
C SER A 16 7.91 -3.87 22.25
N ALA A 17 6.71 -4.31 21.86
CA ALA A 17 6.22 -4.15 20.48
C ALA A 17 6.08 -2.66 20.14
N PRO A 18 6.51 -2.22 18.94
CA PRO A 18 6.16 -0.90 18.43
C PRO A 18 4.64 -0.74 18.29
N ASN A 19 4.15 0.49 18.47
CA ASN A 19 2.81 0.87 18.02
C ASN A 19 2.97 1.68 16.73
N VAL A 20 2.41 1.19 15.64
CA VAL A 20 2.59 1.76 14.31
C VAL A 20 1.33 2.52 13.90
N THR A 21 1.52 3.73 13.38
CA THR A 21 0.51 4.54 12.71
C THR A 21 0.89 4.74 11.25
N LYS A 22 -0.07 5.18 10.42
CA LYS A 22 0.16 5.49 9.02
C LYS A 22 -0.43 6.83 8.58
N PHE A 23 0.16 7.41 7.55
CA PHE A 23 -0.50 8.39 6.68
C PHE A 23 -0.16 8.09 5.22
N ILE A 24 -1.04 8.53 4.31
CA ILE A 24 -0.83 8.46 2.86
C ILE A 24 -0.51 9.87 2.39
N ASP A 25 0.61 10.04 1.70
CA ASP A 25 0.98 11.35 1.14
C ASP A 25 0.18 11.68 -0.14
N SER A 26 0.43 12.87 -0.71
CA SER A 26 -0.26 13.35 -1.91
C SER A 26 -0.02 12.49 -3.15
N ASP A 27 1.11 11.77 -3.20
CA ASP A 27 1.49 10.90 -4.32
C ASP A 27 0.97 9.47 -4.10
N GLY A 28 0.28 9.22 -2.99
CA GLY A 28 -0.29 7.93 -2.61
C GLY A 28 0.68 7.03 -1.84
N GLY A 29 1.88 7.51 -1.52
CA GLY A 29 2.92 6.78 -0.79
C GLY A 29 2.52 6.52 0.66
N LEU A 30 2.78 5.30 1.15
CA LEU A 30 2.49 4.93 2.54
C LEU A 30 3.67 5.30 3.43
N ASN A 31 3.41 6.19 4.39
CA ASN A 31 4.33 6.50 5.46
C ASN A 31 3.89 5.79 6.75
N LEU A 32 4.76 4.92 7.26
CA LEU A 32 4.61 4.26 8.55
C LEU A 32 5.42 5.03 9.60
N THR A 33 4.86 5.21 10.79
CA THR A 33 5.56 5.85 11.91
C THR A 33 5.28 5.10 13.20
N TRP A 34 6.22 5.12 14.14
CA TRP A 34 6.06 4.49 15.45
C TRP A 34 6.82 5.23 16.54
N THR A 35 6.47 4.94 17.80
CA THR A 35 7.22 5.46 18.94
C THR A 35 8.52 4.69 19.15
N GLN A 36 9.58 5.40 19.52
CA GLN A 36 10.87 4.78 19.85
C GLN A 36 10.73 3.80 21.03
N ILE A 37 11.32 2.62 20.90
CA ILE A 37 11.38 1.57 21.92
C ILE A 37 12.73 1.64 22.62
N ALA A 38 12.70 1.78 23.94
CA ALA A 38 13.90 1.82 24.77
C ALA A 38 14.71 0.52 24.61
N GLY A 39 16.01 0.65 24.39
CA GLY A 39 16.91 -0.50 24.20
C GLY A 39 16.87 -1.14 22.82
N ALA A 40 16.02 -0.69 21.88
CA ALA A 40 16.12 -1.12 20.48
C ALA A 40 17.39 -0.56 19.84
N ALA A 41 18.05 -1.32 18.96
CA ALA A 41 19.13 -0.82 18.11
C ALA A 41 18.60 -0.34 16.75
N HIS A 42 17.62 -1.07 16.21
CA HIS A 42 16.94 -0.74 14.96
C HIS A 42 15.53 -1.35 14.94
N TYR A 43 14.82 -1.09 13.86
CA TYR A 43 13.50 -1.64 13.55
C TYR A 43 13.53 -2.31 12.19
N GLU A 44 12.88 -3.46 12.08
CA GLU A 44 12.62 -4.11 10.79
C GLU A 44 11.17 -3.83 10.40
N VAL A 45 10.99 -3.24 9.22
CA VAL A 45 9.68 -3.01 8.62
C VAL A 45 9.38 -4.19 7.71
N LYS A 46 8.22 -4.81 7.91
CA LYS A 46 7.84 -6.03 7.20
C LYS A 46 6.49 -5.85 6.52
N ARG A 47 6.33 -6.45 5.34
CA ARG A 47 5.14 -6.36 4.49
C ARG A 47 4.63 -7.75 4.11
N SER A 48 3.32 -7.88 3.98
CA SER A 48 2.66 -9.04 3.40
C SER A 48 1.55 -8.60 2.43
N GLU A 49 1.22 -9.45 1.47
CA GLU A 49 0.02 -9.31 0.64
C GLU A 49 -1.21 -9.99 1.29
N THR A 50 -1.01 -10.70 2.40
CA THR A 50 -2.06 -11.44 3.13
C THR A 50 -2.19 -10.92 4.56
N PRO A 51 -3.41 -10.68 5.07
CA PRO A 51 -3.60 -10.29 6.46
C PRO A 51 -3.01 -11.35 7.40
N GLY A 52 -2.23 -10.93 8.39
CA GLY A 52 -1.57 -11.82 9.35
C GLY A 52 -0.27 -12.45 8.84
N GLY A 53 0.13 -12.20 7.58
CA GLY A 53 1.37 -12.70 7.00
C GLY A 53 1.20 -13.92 6.09
N PRO A 54 2.30 -14.59 5.69
CA PRO A 54 3.68 -14.37 6.15
C PRO A 54 4.22 -12.99 5.71
N TYR A 55 5.06 -12.38 6.55
CA TYR A 55 5.66 -11.08 6.26
C TYR A 55 7.10 -11.23 5.79
N THR A 56 7.52 -10.35 4.88
CA THR A 56 8.90 -10.21 4.41
C THR A 56 9.46 -8.85 4.82
N SER A 57 10.74 -8.80 5.17
CA SER A 57 11.40 -7.52 5.50
C SER A 57 11.58 -6.68 4.24
N ILE A 58 11.16 -5.41 4.32
CA ILE A 58 11.29 -4.42 3.23
C ILE A 58 12.22 -3.27 3.60
N GLY A 59 12.64 -3.18 4.87
CA GLY A 59 13.56 -2.13 5.29
C GLY A 59 13.99 -2.22 6.74
N ILE A 60 15.09 -1.55 7.04
CA ILE A 60 15.65 -1.38 8.38
C ILE A 60 15.73 0.11 8.70
N VAL A 61 15.24 0.51 9.86
CA VAL A 61 15.32 1.89 10.38
C VAL A 61 16.20 1.88 11.64
N GLN A 62 17.32 2.61 11.60
CA GLN A 62 18.23 2.70 12.76
C GLN A 62 17.62 3.56 13.87
N ASN A 63 17.86 3.19 15.12
CA ASN A 63 17.37 3.95 16.28
C ASN A 63 18.07 5.32 16.36
N GLY A 64 17.33 6.38 16.74
CA GLY A 64 17.84 7.75 16.84
C GLY A 64 17.63 8.63 15.59
N SER A 65 17.20 8.04 14.47
CA SER A 65 16.70 8.78 13.30
C SER A 65 15.20 9.13 13.48
N TYR A 66 14.58 9.63 12.42
CA TYR A 66 13.13 9.63 12.28
C TYR A 66 12.58 8.19 12.41
N MET A 67 11.60 7.99 13.30
CA MET A 67 10.96 6.69 13.55
C MET A 67 9.84 6.45 12.55
N GLY A 68 10.22 6.29 11.28
CA GLY A 68 9.28 5.98 10.22
C GLY A 68 9.93 5.46 8.96
N TYR A 69 9.08 4.99 8.05
CA TYR A 69 9.45 4.36 6.79
C TYR A 69 8.43 4.70 5.70
N LEU A 70 8.94 5.13 4.54
CA LEU A 70 8.14 5.41 3.35
C LEU A 70 8.25 4.23 2.38
N ASP A 71 7.13 3.56 2.13
CA ASP A 71 7.04 2.48 1.13
C ASP A 71 6.54 3.04 -0.22
N VAL A 72 7.46 3.55 -1.03
CA VAL A 72 7.17 4.02 -2.40
C VAL A 72 6.88 2.87 -3.37
N ASP A 73 7.36 1.65 -3.10
CA ASP A 73 7.11 0.51 -3.99
C ASP A 73 5.64 0.10 -3.98
N SER A 74 4.90 0.44 -2.93
CA SER A 74 3.44 0.23 -2.83
C SER A 74 2.60 1.02 -3.83
N ILE A 75 3.19 2.00 -4.53
CA ILE A 75 2.51 2.84 -5.54
C ILE A 75 3.09 2.73 -6.95
N ASN A 76 4.16 1.98 -7.15
CA ASN A 76 4.86 1.93 -8.44
C ASN A 76 4.39 0.75 -9.29
N GLY A 77 4.06 1.01 -10.57
CA GLY A 77 3.64 -0.02 -11.52
C GLY A 77 2.42 -0.80 -11.04
N ASP A 78 2.40 -2.12 -11.24
CA ASP A 78 1.26 -2.98 -10.87
C ASP A 78 1.01 -3.05 -9.35
N ASN A 79 1.93 -2.58 -8.53
CA ASN A 79 1.77 -2.57 -7.07
C ASN A 79 0.73 -1.54 -6.60
N GLN A 80 0.43 -0.53 -7.41
CA GLN A 80 -0.51 0.54 -7.04
C GLN A 80 -1.96 0.06 -6.82
N TYR A 81 -2.29 -1.18 -7.20
CA TYR A 81 -3.61 -1.78 -7.01
C TYR A 81 -3.59 -2.92 -5.99
N LYS A 82 -2.43 -3.21 -5.40
CA LYS A 82 -2.30 -4.27 -4.40
C LYS A 82 -2.61 -3.76 -3.01
N SER A 83 -3.21 -4.64 -2.22
CA SER A 83 -3.39 -4.41 -0.79
C SER A 83 -2.22 -5.02 -0.04
N TYR A 84 -1.71 -4.30 0.95
CA TYR A 84 -0.56 -4.69 1.74
C TYR A 84 -0.83 -4.58 3.24
N TYR A 85 -0.14 -5.40 4.02
CA TYR A 85 -0.22 -5.46 5.46
C TYR A 85 1.16 -5.30 6.05
N TYR A 86 1.30 -4.40 7.03
CA TYR A 86 2.59 -3.99 7.55
C TYR A 86 2.68 -4.22 9.04
N VAL A 87 3.83 -4.74 9.45
CA VAL A 87 4.21 -4.83 10.86
C VAL A 87 5.65 -4.38 11.03
N VAL A 88 5.97 -3.92 12.24
CA VAL A 88 7.31 -3.49 12.62
C VAL A 88 7.76 -4.26 13.86
N THR A 89 9.02 -4.71 13.87
CA THR A 89 9.66 -5.32 15.04
C THR A 89 10.85 -4.48 15.48
N ALA A 90 10.98 -4.27 16.80
CA ALA A 90 12.19 -3.69 17.39
C ALA A 90 13.24 -4.78 17.59
N VAL A 91 14.51 -4.47 17.30
CA VAL A 91 15.62 -5.44 17.33
C VAL A 91 16.84 -4.84 18.03
N ASN A 92 17.50 -5.63 18.88
CA ASN A 92 18.82 -5.35 19.43
C ASN A 92 19.62 -6.65 19.63
N GLY A 93 20.66 -6.85 18.80
CA GLY A 93 21.43 -8.09 18.81
C GLY A 93 20.55 -9.29 18.49
N SER A 94 20.48 -10.26 19.40
CA SER A 94 19.60 -11.43 19.27
C SER A 94 18.18 -11.20 19.83
N ALA A 95 17.91 -10.07 20.48
CA ALA A 95 16.60 -9.74 21.01
C ALA A 95 15.72 -9.11 19.93
N THR A 96 14.53 -9.68 19.73
CA THR A 96 13.51 -9.19 18.81
C THR A 96 12.18 -9.10 19.55
N SER A 97 11.48 -7.97 19.41
CA SER A 97 10.13 -7.83 19.96
C SER A 97 9.13 -8.73 19.23
N VAL A 98 7.95 -8.94 19.81
CA VAL A 98 6.80 -9.35 19.00
C VAL A 98 6.48 -8.26 17.97
N VAL A 99 5.74 -8.64 16.92
CA VAL A 99 5.28 -7.70 15.89
C VAL A 99 4.37 -6.62 16.49
N SER A 100 4.39 -5.43 15.88
CA SER A 100 3.45 -4.35 16.18
C SER A 100 1.98 -4.72 15.89
N ASN A 101 1.07 -3.78 16.15
CA ASN A 101 -0.22 -3.80 15.48
C ASN A 101 -0.02 -3.82 13.95
N GLU A 102 -0.90 -4.53 13.24
CA GLU A 102 -0.88 -4.59 11.78
C GLU A 102 -1.53 -3.35 11.19
N ILE A 103 -0.87 -2.76 10.19
CA ILE A 103 -1.42 -1.67 9.38
C ILE A 103 -1.82 -2.24 8.02
N ALA A 104 -3.10 -2.10 7.66
CA ALA A 104 -3.59 -2.45 6.34
C ALA A 104 -3.58 -1.24 5.39
N LEU A 105 -2.91 -1.35 4.25
CA LEU A 105 -3.06 -0.47 3.09
C LEU A 105 -3.97 -1.18 2.10
N ILE A 106 -5.26 -0.86 2.13
CA ILE A 106 -6.25 -1.47 1.25
C ILE A 106 -6.43 -0.60 0.02
N ARG A 107 -6.25 -1.21 -1.16
CA ARG A 107 -6.47 -0.54 -2.45
C ARG A 107 -7.58 -1.25 -3.23
N PRO A 108 -8.49 -0.52 -3.88
CA PRO A 108 -9.49 -1.12 -4.75
C PRO A 108 -8.81 -1.85 -5.91
N GLY A 109 -9.33 -3.03 -6.24
CA GLY A 109 -8.90 -3.75 -7.45
C GLY A 109 -9.38 -3.05 -8.73
N ALA A 110 -8.96 -3.59 -9.87
CA ALA A 110 -9.48 -3.13 -11.15
C ALA A 110 -10.98 -3.46 -11.30
N PRO A 111 -11.80 -2.57 -11.88
CA PRO A 111 -13.16 -2.91 -12.28
C PRO A 111 -13.17 -4.11 -13.23
N THR A 112 -14.16 -4.98 -13.09
CA THR A 112 -14.37 -6.14 -13.96
C THR A 112 -15.68 -6.01 -14.72
N ASN A 113 -15.85 -6.83 -15.76
CA ASN A 113 -17.06 -6.84 -16.59
C ASN A 113 -17.38 -5.44 -17.16
N VAL A 114 -16.36 -4.77 -17.71
CA VAL A 114 -16.54 -3.48 -18.36
C VAL A 114 -17.32 -3.69 -19.66
N GLN A 115 -18.47 -3.05 -19.78
CA GLN A 115 -19.35 -3.10 -20.94
C GLN A 115 -19.61 -1.69 -21.46
N VAL A 116 -19.69 -1.55 -22.78
CA VAL A 116 -19.91 -0.26 -23.45
C VAL A 116 -21.10 -0.37 -24.40
N VAL A 117 -22.04 0.55 -24.27
CA VAL A 117 -23.18 0.72 -25.19
C VAL A 117 -23.03 2.05 -25.90
N ALA A 118 -22.85 2.03 -27.23
CA ALA A 118 -22.78 3.23 -28.04
C ALA A 118 -24.17 3.88 -28.21
N GLY A 119 -24.20 5.20 -28.27
CA GLY A 119 -25.35 6.02 -28.61
C GLY A 119 -24.96 7.12 -29.60
N ASP A 120 -25.90 7.99 -29.97
CA ASP A 120 -25.60 9.13 -30.85
C ASP A 120 -24.69 10.12 -30.13
N THR A 121 -23.46 10.31 -30.63
CA THR A 121 -22.40 11.13 -30.02
C THR A 121 -22.07 10.79 -28.55
N THR A 122 -22.44 9.58 -28.10
CA THR A 122 -22.32 9.17 -26.71
C THR A 122 -21.90 7.71 -26.58
N ALA A 123 -21.32 7.36 -25.44
CA ALA A 123 -21.09 5.98 -25.05
C ALA A 123 -21.36 5.82 -23.56
N THR A 124 -22.19 4.85 -23.19
CA THR A 124 -22.47 4.52 -21.79
C THR A 124 -21.64 3.31 -21.39
N VAL A 125 -20.79 3.51 -20.39
CA VAL A 125 -19.88 2.51 -19.85
C VAL A 125 -20.44 2.03 -18.52
N THR A 126 -20.39 0.72 -18.29
CA THR A 126 -20.82 0.07 -17.05
C THR A 126 -19.79 -0.97 -16.62
N TRP A 127 -19.71 -1.24 -15.32
CA TRP A 127 -18.79 -2.22 -14.74
C TRP A 127 -19.35 -2.78 -13.43
N ASN A 128 -18.71 -3.80 -12.88
CA ASN A 128 -19.06 -4.32 -11.56
C ASN A 128 -18.54 -3.40 -10.44
N SER A 129 -19.28 -3.28 -9.34
CA SER A 129 -18.79 -2.57 -8.14
C SER A 129 -17.51 -3.22 -7.60
N VAL A 130 -16.60 -2.39 -7.11
CA VAL A 130 -15.29 -2.79 -6.58
C VAL A 130 -15.27 -2.47 -5.09
N THR A 131 -14.98 -3.47 -4.26
CA THR A 131 -14.88 -3.28 -2.81
C THR A 131 -13.81 -2.25 -2.47
N HIS A 132 -14.11 -1.37 -1.51
CA HIS A 132 -13.29 -0.24 -1.09
C HIS A 132 -13.10 0.89 -2.11
N ALA A 133 -13.64 0.78 -3.34
CA ALA A 133 -13.66 1.90 -4.28
C ALA A 133 -14.63 2.98 -3.80
N THR A 134 -14.15 4.22 -3.74
CA THR A 134 -14.98 5.40 -3.42
C THR A 134 -15.42 6.16 -4.68
N SER A 135 -14.69 6.00 -5.78
CA SER A 135 -15.00 6.53 -7.10
C SER A 135 -14.31 5.73 -8.20
N TYR A 136 -14.71 6.00 -9.44
CA TYR A 136 -14.13 5.47 -10.67
C TYR A 136 -13.75 6.63 -11.57
N ALA A 137 -12.55 6.61 -12.11
CA ALA A 137 -12.14 7.49 -13.19
C ALA A 137 -12.25 6.71 -14.50
N VAL A 138 -12.86 7.32 -15.52
CA VAL A 138 -13.00 6.73 -16.85
C VAL A 138 -12.12 7.51 -17.80
N TYR A 139 -11.37 6.80 -18.63
CA TYR A 139 -10.50 7.36 -19.64
C TYR A 139 -10.85 6.79 -21.02
N MET A 140 -10.56 7.55 -22.07
CA MET A 140 -10.83 7.17 -23.45
C MET A 140 -9.70 7.55 -24.40
N SER A 141 -9.51 6.76 -25.46
CA SER A 141 -8.57 7.06 -26.55
C SER A 141 -9.14 6.65 -27.90
N THR A 142 -8.66 7.24 -28.98
CA THR A 142 -8.92 6.77 -30.36
C THR A 142 -7.87 5.76 -30.83
N SER A 143 -6.94 5.37 -29.96
CA SER A 143 -5.91 4.37 -30.22
C SER A 143 -5.80 3.41 -29.05
N GLU A 144 -5.80 2.10 -29.33
CA GLU A 144 -5.79 1.03 -28.33
C GLU A 144 -4.62 1.15 -27.35
N ASN A 145 -3.44 1.43 -27.90
CA ASN A 145 -2.17 1.58 -27.19
C ASN A 145 -1.71 3.06 -27.12
N GLY A 146 -2.64 3.99 -27.37
CA GLY A 146 -2.36 5.42 -27.35
C GLY A 146 -2.42 6.03 -25.96
N TYR A 147 -2.29 7.35 -25.93
CA TYR A 147 -2.56 8.14 -24.73
C TYR A 147 -4.07 8.16 -24.45
N TYR A 148 -4.45 7.81 -23.23
CA TYR A 148 -5.85 7.83 -22.77
C TYR A 148 -6.13 9.16 -22.08
N GLN A 149 -7.17 9.85 -22.54
CA GLN A 149 -7.62 11.13 -22.00
C GLN A 149 -8.71 10.91 -20.97
N TYR A 150 -8.73 11.75 -19.94
CA TYR A 150 -9.73 11.69 -18.88
C TYR A 150 -11.13 12.04 -19.41
N ALA A 151 -12.09 11.14 -19.22
CA ALA A 151 -13.48 11.27 -19.64
C ALA A 151 -14.44 11.58 -18.47
N GLY A 152 -13.91 11.70 -17.25
CA GLY A 152 -14.66 12.05 -16.05
C GLY A 152 -14.58 10.99 -14.95
N THR A 153 -15.22 11.31 -13.82
CA THR A 153 -15.34 10.42 -12.66
C THR A 153 -16.79 10.22 -12.26
N THR A 154 -17.07 9.14 -11.55
CA THR A 154 -18.38 8.80 -11.00
C THR A 154 -18.19 7.99 -9.71
N THR A 155 -19.13 8.09 -8.77
CA THR A 155 -19.16 7.22 -7.58
C THR A 155 -19.98 5.95 -7.81
N GLY A 156 -20.81 5.93 -8.85
CA GLY A 156 -21.58 4.77 -9.27
C GLY A 156 -20.81 3.85 -10.21
N THR A 157 -21.45 2.78 -10.65
CA THR A 157 -20.86 1.78 -11.55
C THR A 157 -21.18 2.04 -13.03
N THR A 158 -21.48 3.29 -13.37
CA THR A 158 -21.80 3.72 -14.73
C THR A 158 -21.34 5.14 -15.01
N LYS A 159 -20.89 5.38 -16.25
CA LYS A 159 -20.57 6.70 -16.77
C LYS A 159 -20.97 6.80 -18.23
N THR A 160 -21.73 7.85 -18.57
CA THR A 160 -21.92 8.27 -19.96
C THR A 160 -20.84 9.26 -20.36
N ILE A 161 -20.16 8.96 -21.46
CA ILE A 161 -19.25 9.83 -22.18
C ILE A 161 -20.05 10.51 -23.30
N THR A 162 -19.87 11.82 -23.45
CA THR A 162 -20.62 12.66 -24.39
C THR A 162 -19.67 13.33 -25.39
N GLN A 163 -20.24 13.96 -26.42
CA GLN A 163 -19.48 14.72 -27.43
C GLN A 163 -18.52 13.84 -28.25
N LEU A 164 -18.91 12.58 -28.48
CA LEU A 164 -18.19 11.66 -29.34
C LEU A 164 -18.51 11.94 -30.81
N VAL A 165 -17.58 11.57 -31.71
CA VAL A 165 -17.78 11.66 -33.16
C VAL A 165 -18.31 10.31 -33.66
N ASN A 166 -19.48 10.31 -34.29
CA ASN A 166 -20.07 9.10 -34.86
C ASN A 166 -19.15 8.47 -35.91
N GLY A 167 -19.09 7.13 -35.92
CA GLY A 167 -18.20 6.36 -36.80
C GLY A 167 -16.74 6.28 -36.34
N THR A 168 -16.37 6.93 -35.23
CA THR A 168 -15.02 6.82 -34.65
C THR A 168 -14.96 5.70 -33.62
N THR A 169 -13.93 4.85 -33.71
CA THR A 169 -13.65 3.83 -32.69
C THR A 169 -12.98 4.48 -31.48
N TYR A 170 -13.50 4.19 -30.30
CA TYR A 170 -12.92 4.61 -29.02
C TYR A 170 -12.61 3.40 -28.15
N TYR A 171 -11.47 3.46 -27.47
CA TYR A 171 -11.01 2.49 -26.49
C TYR A 171 -11.15 3.12 -25.10
N ILE A 172 -11.67 2.37 -24.14
CA ILE A 172 -12.05 2.88 -22.81
C ILE A 172 -11.32 2.10 -21.71
N LYS A 173 -10.88 2.80 -20.67
CA LYS A 173 -10.25 2.25 -19.46
C LYS A 173 -10.85 2.86 -18.20
#